data_AF-A0A1Y3KXM1-F1
#
_entry.id   AF-A0A1Y3KXM1-F1
#
_cell.length_a   1.000
_cell.length_b   1.000
_cell.length_c   1.000
_cell.angle_alpha   90.00
_cell.angle_beta   90.00
_cell.angle_gamma   90.00
#
_symmetry.space_group_name_H-M   'P 1'
#
loop_
_entity.id
_entity.type
_entity.pdbx_description
1 polymer ?
#
loop_
_entity_poly.entity_id
_entity_poly.type
_entity_poly.pdbx_seq_one_letter_code
_entity_poly.pdbx_strand_id
1 'polypeptide(L)'
;MGFLQGVHTLDDEIEHATNPRLSGYAVKTGSYSLERHLIGGKRLAPGCWVNGKTVYGDIRIGSSAWATYTRPVFAYLSAVDTLRLNGLSNQRHAITFAQGHSKQFIREVDAPYSVSSAIERVNILSSLHTGFVDDIAWGAPNDNRLTLLLPGSGVFAIYQMNLVYAHCATSAGQLSKAFRTSKTLATQGRTDLYFLSAISTAVYVAVADAAATPPIAWDALQRKVLTEGYEVECNAGAWSFDFSASQKIHYKY
;
A
#
# COMPACT_ATOMS: atom_id res chain seq x y z
N MET A 1 -24.05 0.78 -51.72
CA MET A 1 -22.83 0.63 -50.89
C MET A 1 -22.14 1.97 -50.86
N GLY A 2 -22.42 2.79 -49.83
CA GLY A 2 -21.92 4.16 -49.71
C GLY A 2 -21.14 4.33 -48.41
N PHE A 3 -19.98 4.98 -48.52
CA PHE A 3 -19.07 5.40 -47.45
C PHE A 3 -19.66 6.53 -46.58
N LEU A 4 -19.41 6.48 -45.27
CA LEU A 4 -19.25 7.61 -44.33
C LEU A 4 -18.29 7.11 -43.23
N GLN A 5 -16.99 7.44 -43.27
CA GLN A 5 -16.33 8.59 -42.62
C GLN A 5 -16.64 8.76 -41.11
N GLY A 6 -15.65 8.38 -40.29
CA GLY A 6 -15.00 9.24 -39.31
C GLY A 6 -15.80 9.78 -38.13
N VAL A 7 -15.62 9.18 -36.96
CA VAL A 7 -15.63 9.92 -35.69
C VAL A 7 -14.33 9.57 -34.96
N HIS A 8 -13.37 10.48 -35.05
CA HIS A 8 -12.24 10.57 -34.14
C HIS A 8 -12.79 11.08 -32.80
N THR A 9 -12.82 10.23 -31.78
CA THR A 9 -12.77 10.69 -30.39
C THR A 9 -11.35 10.51 -29.91
N LEU A 10 -10.61 11.62 -29.96
CA LEU A 10 -9.40 11.86 -29.20
C LEU A 10 -9.81 11.99 -27.73
N ASP A 11 -9.77 10.88 -26.99
CA ASP A 11 -9.61 10.95 -25.55
C ASP A 11 -8.12 10.74 -25.28
N ASP A 12 -7.47 11.85 -24.91
CA ASP A 12 -6.06 11.93 -24.56
C ASP A 12 -5.75 11.02 -23.35
N GLU A 13 -5.24 9.82 -23.63
CA GLU A 13 -4.44 9.06 -22.69
C GLU A 13 -3.14 9.83 -22.44
N ILE A 14 -3.13 10.71 -21.43
CA ILE A 14 -1.86 11.14 -20.83
C ILE A 14 -1.33 9.94 -20.03
N GLU A 15 -0.62 9.08 -20.74
CA GLU A 15 0.22 8.02 -20.20
C GLU A 15 1.36 8.71 -19.43
N HIS A 16 1.15 8.97 -18.14
CA HIS A 16 2.21 9.45 -17.26
C HIS A 16 3.31 8.38 -17.22
N ALA A 17 4.44 8.68 -17.87
CA ALA A 17 5.59 7.80 -18.00
C ALA A 17 6.11 7.35 -16.62
N THR A 18 5.69 6.17 -16.17
CA THR A 18 6.37 5.44 -15.11
C THR A 18 7.72 5.00 -15.64
N ASN A 19 8.82 5.54 -15.11
CA ASN A 19 10.15 5.11 -15.51
C ASN A 19 10.40 3.69 -14.96
N PRO A 20 10.51 2.62 -15.79
CA PRO A 20 10.62 1.24 -15.31
C PRO A 20 11.98 0.92 -14.66
N ARG A 21 12.87 1.92 -14.53
CA ARG A 21 14.29 1.72 -14.20
C ARG A 21 14.67 2.02 -12.75
N LEU A 22 13.76 2.53 -11.94
CA LEU A 22 13.99 2.66 -10.50
C LEU A 22 13.48 1.42 -9.77
N SER A 23 14.40 0.45 -9.65
CA SER A 23 14.45 -0.57 -8.61
C SER A 23 13.62 -1.85 -8.80
N GLY A 24 14.30 -2.91 -9.28
CA GLY A 24 14.17 -4.34 -8.94
C GLY A 24 12.82 -5.04 -8.67
N TYR A 25 11.68 -4.35 -8.79
CA TYR A 25 10.34 -4.78 -8.44
C TYR A 25 9.42 -4.54 -9.62
N ALA A 26 8.51 -5.46 -9.87
CA ALA A 26 7.54 -5.31 -10.94
C ALA A 26 6.46 -4.28 -10.57
N VAL A 27 5.90 -3.60 -11.57
CA VAL A 27 4.68 -2.80 -11.43
C VAL A 27 3.47 -3.69 -11.63
N LYS A 28 2.48 -3.58 -10.74
CA LYS A 28 1.23 -4.35 -10.77
C LYS A 28 0.02 -3.44 -10.55
N THR A 29 -1.13 -3.85 -11.08
CA THR A 29 -2.40 -3.13 -10.99
C THR A 29 -3.49 -4.10 -10.54
N GLY A 30 -4.23 -3.71 -9.51
CA GLY A 30 -5.34 -4.48 -8.94
C GLY A 30 -4.93 -5.74 -8.17
N SER A 31 -5.79 -6.18 -7.24
CA SER A 31 -5.50 -7.29 -6.31
C SER A 31 -5.08 -8.57 -7.03
N TYR A 32 -5.75 -8.95 -8.12
CA TYR A 32 -5.42 -10.17 -8.86
C TYR A 32 -3.95 -10.20 -9.32
N SER A 33 -3.46 -9.10 -9.90
CA SER A 33 -2.09 -9.02 -10.42
C SER A 33 -1.06 -8.97 -9.29
N LEU A 34 -1.38 -8.27 -8.20
CA LEU A 34 -0.56 -8.21 -6.99
C LEU A 34 -0.40 -9.60 -6.36
N GLU A 35 -1.52 -10.27 -6.06
CA GLU A 35 -1.52 -11.58 -5.42
C GLU A 35 -0.83 -12.64 -6.28
N ARG A 36 -1.16 -12.70 -7.57
CA ARG A 36 -0.49 -13.63 -8.49
C ARG A 36 1.01 -13.43 -8.54
N HIS A 37 1.49 -12.18 -8.43
CA HIS A 37 2.91 -11.88 -8.42
C HIS A 37 3.58 -12.22 -7.09
N LEU A 38 2.97 -11.83 -5.96
CA LEU A 38 3.55 -11.99 -4.62
C LEU A 38 3.53 -13.44 -4.15
N ILE A 39 2.41 -14.14 -4.37
CA ILE A 39 2.15 -15.47 -3.78
C ILE A 39 1.82 -16.56 -4.80
N GLY A 40 1.59 -16.22 -6.08
CA GLY A 40 1.23 -17.20 -7.11
C GLY A 40 2.41 -17.92 -7.78
N GLY A 41 3.64 -17.54 -7.46
CA GLY A 41 4.86 -18.14 -8.03
C GLY A 41 5.36 -19.36 -7.26
N LYS A 42 6.40 -20.02 -7.80
CA LYS A 42 7.13 -21.11 -7.09
C LYS A 42 7.90 -20.61 -5.86
N ARG A 43 8.26 -19.33 -5.87
CA ARG A 43 8.87 -18.60 -4.76
C ARG A 43 8.08 -17.33 -4.54
N LEU A 44 7.98 -16.92 -3.29
CA LEU A 44 7.34 -15.66 -2.94
C LEU A 44 8.15 -14.47 -3.46
N ALA A 45 7.47 -13.47 -4.02
CA ALA A 45 8.08 -12.17 -4.28
C ALA A 45 7.90 -11.28 -3.04
N PRO A 46 8.96 -10.61 -2.56
CA PRO A 46 8.89 -9.88 -1.30
C PRO A 46 8.07 -8.58 -1.42
N GLY A 47 7.93 -8.02 -2.63
CA GLY A 47 7.12 -6.83 -2.89
C GLY A 47 7.01 -6.46 -4.36
N CYS A 48 6.11 -5.52 -4.65
CA CYS A 48 5.90 -4.94 -5.98
C CYS A 48 5.36 -3.51 -5.90
N TRP A 49 5.64 -2.71 -6.94
CA TRP A 49 5.06 -1.39 -7.12
C TRP A 49 3.57 -1.52 -7.46
N VAL A 50 2.76 -0.60 -6.96
CA VAL A 50 1.33 -0.56 -7.22
C VAL A 50 0.98 0.64 -8.07
N ASN A 51 0.50 0.36 -9.28
CA ASN A 51 -0.11 1.37 -10.12
C ASN A 51 -1.60 1.49 -9.79
N GLY A 52 -1.94 2.40 -8.88
CA GLY A 52 -3.31 2.75 -8.51
C GLY A 52 -3.62 4.23 -8.65
N LYS A 53 -4.84 4.60 -8.30
CA LYS A 53 -5.39 5.95 -8.46
C LYS A 53 -5.11 6.83 -7.23
N THR A 54 -5.07 8.15 -7.45
CA THR A 54 -5.01 9.14 -6.37
C THR A 54 -6.40 9.63 -6.00
N VAL A 55 -6.75 9.62 -4.71
CA VAL A 55 -7.97 10.24 -4.15
C VAL A 55 -7.60 11.47 -3.33
N TYR A 56 -8.60 12.29 -3.00
CA TYR A 56 -8.43 13.50 -2.20
C TYR A 56 -9.50 13.62 -1.11
N GLY A 57 -9.09 13.78 0.14
CA GLY A 57 -10.00 13.89 1.28
C GLY A 57 -9.22 14.12 2.57
N ASP A 58 -9.93 14.23 3.68
CA ASP A 58 -9.31 14.62 4.94
C ASP A 58 -8.66 13.43 5.67
N ILE A 59 -7.42 13.65 6.13
CA ILE A 59 -6.73 12.78 7.09
C ILE A 59 -6.44 13.60 8.35
N ARG A 60 -6.77 13.07 9.53
CA ARG A 60 -6.48 13.73 10.80
C ARG A 60 -5.09 13.33 11.27
N ILE A 61 -4.24 14.34 11.44
CA ILE A 61 -2.86 14.22 11.95
C ILE A 61 -2.71 15.24 13.08
N GLY A 62 -2.41 14.76 14.29
CA GLY A 62 -2.49 15.56 15.50
C GLY A 62 -3.94 15.91 15.82
N SER A 63 -4.21 17.17 16.14
CA SER A 63 -5.54 17.67 16.46
C SER A 63 -6.37 18.11 15.25
N SER A 64 -5.76 18.19 14.06
CA SER A 64 -6.35 18.84 12.88
C SER A 64 -6.58 17.86 11.74
N ALA A 65 -7.60 18.13 10.93
CA ALA A 65 -7.83 17.46 9.65
C ALA A 65 -7.05 18.21 8.55
N TRP A 66 -6.39 17.46 7.68
CA TRP A 66 -5.60 17.98 6.59
C TRP A 66 -6.10 17.40 5.27
N ALA A 67 -6.38 18.27 4.32
CA ALA A 67 -6.81 17.84 3.00
C ALA A 67 -5.63 17.15 2.30
N THR A 68 -5.82 15.87 1.97
CA THR A 68 -4.73 14.95 1.69
C THR A 68 -4.98 14.16 0.42
N TYR A 69 -4.01 14.19 -0.50
CA TYR A 69 -3.97 13.28 -1.63
C TYR A 69 -3.44 11.93 -1.16
N THR A 70 -4.08 10.83 -1.55
CA THR A 70 -3.63 9.48 -1.19
C THR A 70 -3.65 8.56 -2.41
N ARG A 71 -2.60 7.75 -2.59
CA ARG A 71 -2.58 6.67 -3.59
C ARG A 71 -1.83 5.44 -3.07
N PRO A 72 -2.19 4.22 -3.47
CA PRO A 72 -1.35 3.06 -3.26
C PRO A 72 -0.09 3.19 -4.14
N VAL A 73 1.05 2.78 -3.58
CA VAL A 73 2.35 2.87 -4.24
C VAL A 73 3.13 1.57 -4.16
N PHE A 74 2.89 0.74 -3.16
CA PHE A 74 3.62 -0.51 -2.98
C PHE A 74 2.77 -1.58 -2.29
N ALA A 75 3.07 -2.85 -2.54
CA ALA A 75 2.52 -3.99 -1.82
C ALA A 75 3.66 -4.93 -1.45
N TYR A 76 3.65 -5.48 -0.24
CA TYR A 76 4.73 -6.32 0.26
C TYR A 76 4.25 -7.42 1.21
N LEU A 77 5.08 -8.45 1.37
CA LEU A 77 4.86 -9.52 2.33
C LEU A 77 5.56 -9.21 3.64
N SER A 78 4.79 -8.99 4.71
CA SER A 78 5.30 -8.91 6.08
C SER A 78 5.31 -10.29 6.72
N ALA A 79 6.41 -10.64 7.39
CA ALA A 79 6.48 -11.87 8.16
C ALA A 79 5.51 -11.81 9.36
N VAL A 80 4.74 -12.88 9.52
CA VAL A 80 3.80 -13.10 10.62
C VAL A 80 4.44 -14.03 11.65
N ASP A 81 4.92 -15.19 11.20
CA ASP A 81 5.50 -16.22 12.08
C ASP A 81 6.41 -17.18 11.28
N THR A 82 7.18 -18.00 12.00
CA THR A 82 7.93 -19.14 11.47
C THR A 82 7.69 -20.35 12.36
N LEU A 83 7.03 -21.37 11.81
CA LEU A 83 6.65 -22.57 12.55
C LEU A 83 7.55 -23.75 12.15
N ARG A 84 8.05 -24.47 13.16
CA ARG A 84 8.77 -25.74 12.98
C ARG A 84 7.90 -26.88 13.48
N LEU A 85 7.46 -27.73 12.56
CA LEU A 85 6.58 -28.86 12.83
C LEU A 85 7.34 -30.17 12.69
N ASN A 86 7.13 -31.09 13.64
CA ASN A 86 7.78 -32.40 13.68
C ASN A 86 6.79 -33.58 13.52
N GLY A 87 5.53 -33.30 13.19
CA GLY A 87 4.48 -34.33 13.06
C GLY A 87 4.41 -34.93 11.66
N LEU A 88 3.97 -36.19 11.54
CA LEU A 88 3.79 -36.85 10.24
C LEU A 88 2.44 -36.52 9.57
N SER A 89 1.50 -35.91 10.30
CA SER A 89 0.16 -35.57 9.84
C SER A 89 -0.08 -34.06 9.82
N ASN A 90 -1.14 -33.63 9.12
CA ASN A 90 -1.51 -32.22 9.08
C ASN A 90 -1.84 -31.70 10.48
N GLN A 91 -1.34 -30.51 10.81
CA GLN A 91 -1.53 -29.90 12.11
C GLN A 91 -2.26 -28.56 11.98
N ARG A 92 -3.18 -28.31 12.92
CA ARG A 92 -3.86 -27.02 13.04
C ARG A 92 -3.05 -26.10 13.94
N HIS A 93 -2.68 -24.93 13.41
CA HIS A 93 -1.90 -23.93 14.14
C HIS A 93 -2.62 -22.60 14.12
N ALA A 94 -2.82 -22.03 15.31
CA ALA A 94 -3.39 -20.70 15.46
C ALA A 94 -2.29 -19.66 15.24
N ILE A 95 -2.50 -18.76 14.30
CA ILE A 95 -1.65 -17.61 14.04
C ILE A 95 -2.39 -16.33 14.37
N THR A 96 -1.64 -15.30 14.75
CA THR A 96 -2.16 -13.94 14.90
C THR A 96 -1.86 -13.17 13.63
N PHE A 97 -2.88 -12.57 13.01
CA PHE A 97 -2.72 -11.69 11.85
C PHE A 97 -3.21 -10.28 12.19
N ALA A 98 -2.68 -9.29 11.47
CA ALA A 98 -3.00 -7.90 11.70
C ALA A 98 -4.20 -7.44 10.87
N GLN A 99 -4.93 -6.46 11.38
CA GLN A 99 -6.00 -5.73 10.70
C GLN A 99 -5.78 -4.24 10.88
N GLY A 100 -6.33 -3.43 9.97
CA GLY A 100 -6.17 -1.99 10.00
C GLY A 100 -4.79 -1.53 9.59
N HIS A 101 -4.41 -0.35 10.08
CA HIS A 101 -3.06 0.17 9.89
C HIS A 101 -2.01 -0.78 10.46
N SER A 102 -0.86 -0.85 9.80
CA SER A 102 0.26 -1.65 10.29
C SER A 102 0.74 -1.10 11.64
N LYS A 103 1.07 -2.00 12.56
CA LYS A 103 1.63 -1.62 13.87
C LYS A 103 2.93 -0.85 13.74
N GLN A 104 3.74 -1.18 12.71
CA GLN A 104 5.00 -0.48 12.43
C GLN A 104 4.74 0.98 12.08
N PHE A 105 3.78 1.26 11.18
CA PHE A 105 3.40 2.63 10.85
C PHE A 105 2.95 3.40 12.10
N ILE A 106 1.98 2.89 12.86
CA ILE A 106 1.43 3.61 14.01
C ILE A 106 2.47 3.84 15.12
N ARG A 107 3.43 2.92 15.30
CA ARG A 107 4.53 3.11 16.27
C ARG A 107 5.53 4.21 15.87
N GLU A 108 5.62 4.52 14.58
CA GLU A 108 6.56 5.52 14.04
C GLU A 108 5.94 6.90 13.84
N VAL A 109 4.62 7.04 14.02
CA VAL A 109 3.93 8.32 13.99
C VAL A 109 3.82 8.89 15.41
N ASP A 110 4.57 9.96 15.69
CA ASP A 110 4.55 10.70 16.95
C ASP A 110 3.44 11.77 16.97
N ALA A 111 2.25 11.39 16.50
CA ALA A 111 1.04 12.21 16.54
C ALA A 111 -0.19 11.30 16.41
N PRO A 112 -1.34 11.66 17.01
CA PRO A 112 -2.60 11.00 16.71
C PRO A 112 -2.87 10.96 15.20
N TYR A 113 -3.19 9.79 14.68
CA TYR A 113 -3.47 9.57 13.27
C TYR A 113 -4.81 8.85 13.12
N SER A 114 -5.67 9.35 12.25
CA SER A 114 -6.91 8.67 11.87
C SER A 114 -7.41 9.16 10.52
N VAL A 115 -8.22 8.34 9.87
CA VAL A 115 -8.85 8.66 8.60
C VAL A 115 -10.25 8.05 8.56
N SER A 116 -11.17 8.72 7.86
CA SER A 116 -12.51 8.18 7.60
C SER A 116 -12.40 6.91 6.75
N SER A 117 -13.23 5.89 7.02
CA SER A 117 -13.31 4.69 6.19
C SER A 117 -13.70 4.96 4.73
N ALA A 118 -14.28 6.14 4.45
CA ALA A 118 -14.54 6.61 3.09
C ALA A 118 -13.27 6.67 2.19
N ILE A 119 -12.07 6.72 2.79
CA ILE A 119 -10.80 6.62 2.05
C ILE A 119 -10.66 5.29 1.29
N GLU A 120 -11.42 4.23 1.64
CA GLU A 120 -11.46 2.95 0.90
C GLU A 120 -11.79 3.14 -0.59
N ARG A 121 -12.39 4.29 -0.95
CA ARG A 121 -12.49 4.77 -2.33
C ARG A 121 -11.17 4.64 -3.11
N VAL A 122 -10.01 4.85 -2.48
CA VAL A 122 -8.70 4.68 -3.11
C VAL A 122 -8.46 3.25 -3.59
N ASN A 123 -8.91 2.26 -2.81
CA ASN A 123 -8.78 0.85 -3.14
C ASN A 123 -9.78 0.46 -4.23
N ILE A 124 -11.03 0.89 -4.09
CA ILE A 124 -12.09 0.66 -5.09
C ILE A 124 -11.65 1.17 -6.46
N LEU A 125 -11.19 2.42 -6.55
CA LEU A 125 -10.73 3.02 -7.81
C LEU A 125 -9.44 2.38 -8.36
N SER A 126 -8.67 1.73 -7.49
CA SER A 126 -7.44 1.02 -7.87
C SER A 126 -7.65 -0.48 -8.12
N SER A 127 -8.90 -0.96 -8.08
CA SER A 127 -9.24 -2.40 -8.14
C SER A 127 -8.49 -3.23 -7.11
N LEU A 128 -8.29 -2.67 -5.91
CA LEU A 128 -7.68 -3.31 -4.76
C LEU A 128 -8.76 -3.74 -3.77
N HIS A 129 -8.50 -4.87 -3.12
CA HIS A 129 -9.35 -5.45 -2.09
C HIS A 129 -8.50 -5.76 -0.87
N THR A 130 -8.89 -5.21 0.27
CA THR A 130 -8.23 -5.47 1.55
C THR A 130 -8.70 -6.78 2.17
N GLY A 131 -9.92 -7.24 1.83
CA GLY A 131 -10.56 -8.41 2.44
C GLY A 131 -11.10 -8.15 3.85
N PHE A 132 -11.13 -6.89 4.28
CA PHE A 132 -11.79 -6.45 5.51
C PHE A 132 -12.89 -5.44 5.15
N VAL A 133 -13.86 -5.24 6.05
CA VAL A 133 -14.78 -4.11 5.94
C VAL A 133 -14.03 -2.80 6.16
N ASP A 134 -14.48 -1.72 5.53
CA ASP A 134 -13.74 -0.46 5.37
C ASP A 134 -13.27 0.14 6.71
N ASP A 135 -14.14 0.12 7.74
CA ASP A 135 -13.82 0.61 9.09
C ASP A 135 -12.71 -0.20 9.77
N ILE A 136 -12.60 -1.49 9.45
CA ILE A 136 -11.52 -2.36 9.94
C ILE A 136 -10.26 -2.13 9.10
N ALA A 137 -10.37 -2.01 7.78
CA ALA A 137 -9.24 -1.85 6.88
C ALA A 137 -8.43 -0.56 7.15
N TRP A 138 -9.12 0.54 7.45
CA TRP A 138 -8.52 1.84 7.76
C TRP A 138 -8.55 2.20 9.25
N GLY A 139 -8.95 1.25 10.09
CA GLY A 139 -9.00 1.42 11.53
C GLY A 139 -7.63 1.39 12.21
N ALA A 140 -7.65 1.47 13.54
CA ALA A 140 -6.46 1.27 14.37
C ALA A 140 -5.92 -0.17 14.20
N PRO A 141 -4.61 -0.39 14.44
CA PRO A 141 -4.03 -1.72 14.37
C PRO A 141 -4.73 -2.65 15.36
N ASN A 142 -5.23 -3.78 14.85
CA ASN A 142 -5.82 -4.82 15.68
C ASN A 142 -5.26 -6.20 15.31
N ASP A 143 -5.23 -7.10 16.29
CA ASP A 143 -4.83 -8.48 16.10
C ASP A 143 -6.05 -9.39 16.07
N ASN A 144 -6.06 -10.33 15.16
CA ASN A 144 -7.08 -11.36 15.09
C ASN A 144 -6.43 -12.74 14.91
N ARG A 145 -7.16 -13.80 15.24
CA ARG A 145 -6.65 -15.17 15.21
C ARG A 145 -7.26 -15.95 14.07
N LEU A 146 -6.42 -16.68 13.37
CA LEU A 146 -6.80 -17.62 12.32
C LEU A 146 -6.13 -18.96 12.58
N THR A 147 -6.82 -20.06 12.30
CA THR A 147 -6.21 -21.39 12.30
C THR A 147 -5.83 -21.81 10.89
N LEU A 148 -4.54 -22.10 10.69
CA LEU A 148 -4.04 -22.69 9.45
C LEU A 148 -3.89 -24.21 9.61
N LEU A 149 -4.22 -24.95 8.55
CA LEU A 149 -3.89 -26.36 8.43
C LEU A 149 -2.57 -26.48 7.66
N LEU A 150 -1.52 -26.89 8.35
CA LEU A 150 -0.18 -27.04 7.77
C LEU A 150 0.16 -28.51 7.55
N PRO A 151 0.85 -28.85 6.44
CA PRO A 151 1.18 -30.23 6.13
C PRO A 151 2.36 -30.73 6.98
N GLY A 152 2.18 -31.90 7.60
CA GLY A 152 3.24 -32.71 8.22
C GLY A 152 4.40 -31.97 8.89
N SER A 153 5.60 -32.50 8.69
CA SER A 153 6.84 -32.00 9.28
C SER A 153 7.53 -31.04 8.34
N GLY A 154 8.07 -29.94 8.87
CA GLY A 154 8.78 -28.95 8.08
C GLY A 154 8.94 -27.62 8.80
N VAL A 155 9.65 -26.70 8.16
CA VAL A 155 9.71 -25.30 8.57
C VAL A 155 8.85 -24.49 7.61
N PHE A 156 7.90 -23.75 8.15
CA PHE A 156 6.95 -22.94 7.41
C PHE A 156 7.12 -21.47 7.77
N ALA A 157 7.34 -20.65 6.76
CA ALA A 157 7.31 -19.20 6.90
C ALA A 157 5.90 -18.70 6.54
N ILE A 158 5.36 -17.83 7.38
CA ILE A 158 4.00 -17.32 7.26
C ILE A 158 4.08 -15.82 7.02
N TYR A 159 3.39 -15.35 5.99
CA TYR A 159 3.36 -13.96 5.59
C TYR A 159 1.94 -13.45 5.49
N GLN A 160 1.80 -12.15 5.68
CA GLN A 160 0.60 -11.37 5.39
C GLN A 160 0.95 -10.27 4.40
N MET A 161 0.10 -10.06 3.40
CA MET A 161 0.26 -8.97 2.44
C MET A 161 -0.22 -7.66 3.05
N ASN A 162 0.60 -6.61 2.93
CA ASN A 162 0.26 -5.25 3.28
C ASN A 162 0.26 -4.36 2.04
N LEU A 163 -0.63 -3.37 2.02
CA LEU A 163 -0.68 -2.30 1.02
C LEU A 163 -0.08 -1.03 1.63
N VAL A 164 0.76 -0.34 0.85
CA VAL A 164 1.45 0.89 1.24
C VAL A 164 0.88 2.04 0.43
N TYR A 165 0.53 3.11 1.13
CA TYR A 165 -0.05 4.31 0.56
C TYR A 165 0.91 5.48 0.74
N ALA A 166 1.05 6.28 -0.30
CA ALA A 166 1.67 7.58 -0.20
C ALA A 166 0.61 8.65 0.00
N HIS A 167 0.95 9.63 0.83
CA HIS A 167 0.11 10.75 1.17
C HIS A 167 0.80 12.07 0.85
N CYS A 168 0.04 13.05 0.39
CA CYS A 168 0.44 14.47 0.36
C CYS A 168 -0.62 15.26 1.14
N ALA A 169 -0.34 15.50 2.43
CA ALA A 169 -1.18 16.30 3.31
C ALA A 169 -0.85 17.77 3.12
N THR A 170 -1.78 18.48 2.47
CA THR A 170 -1.55 19.88 2.09
C THR A 170 -1.49 20.78 3.31
N SER A 171 -0.57 21.74 3.33
CA SER A 171 -0.33 22.68 4.45
C SER A 171 0.10 22.02 5.78
N ALA A 172 0.42 20.72 5.79
CA ALA A 172 0.77 19.98 7.00
C ALA A 172 2.29 19.86 7.24
N GLY A 173 3.13 20.59 6.49
CA GLY A 173 4.59 20.45 6.49
C GLY A 173 5.26 20.63 7.87
N GLN A 174 4.67 21.42 8.75
CA GLN A 174 5.12 21.61 10.13
C GLN A 174 5.05 20.31 10.98
N LEU A 175 4.28 19.31 10.54
CA LEU A 175 4.15 18.01 11.20
C LEU A 175 5.18 16.99 10.71
N SER A 176 6.16 17.38 9.88
CA SER A 176 7.17 16.45 9.32
C SER A 176 7.92 15.64 10.38
N LYS A 177 8.21 16.25 11.53
CA LYS A 177 8.88 15.59 12.67
C LYS A 177 8.02 14.53 13.36
N ALA A 178 6.71 14.53 13.14
CA ALA A 178 5.83 13.48 13.66
C ALA A 178 6.00 12.15 12.91
N PHE A 179 6.68 12.14 11.77
CA PHE A 179 6.89 10.94 10.96
C PHE A 179 8.39 10.63 10.90
N ARG A 180 8.76 9.38 11.17
CA ARG A 180 10.15 8.93 11.08
C ARG A 180 10.76 9.15 9.69
N THR A 181 9.98 8.93 8.63
CA THR A 181 10.37 9.22 7.25
C THR A 181 9.29 10.07 6.59
N SER A 182 9.66 11.28 6.18
CA SER A 182 8.79 12.21 5.49
C SER A 182 9.59 13.11 4.54
N LYS A 183 8.88 13.75 3.61
CA LYS A 183 9.40 14.86 2.79
C LYS A 183 8.47 16.05 2.93
N THR A 184 8.97 17.25 2.68
CA THR A 184 8.14 18.47 2.64
C THR A 184 8.44 19.27 1.39
N LEU A 185 7.43 19.92 0.83
CA LEU A 185 7.59 20.81 -0.31
C LEU A 185 6.88 22.14 -0.03
N ALA A 186 7.59 23.25 -0.17
CA ALA A 186 6.99 24.57 -0.13
C ALA A 186 6.30 24.87 -1.47
N THR A 187 5.00 25.17 -1.43
CA THR A 187 4.16 25.45 -2.61
C THR A 187 3.34 26.72 -2.34
N GLN A 188 3.56 27.79 -3.11
CA GLN A 188 2.70 28.99 -3.14
C GLN A 188 2.19 29.47 -1.76
N GLY A 189 3.07 29.60 -0.77
CA GLY A 189 2.72 30.10 0.57
C GLY A 189 2.24 29.06 1.58
N ARG A 190 2.22 27.77 1.23
CA ARG A 190 2.07 26.65 2.18
C ARG A 190 3.25 25.69 2.09
N THR A 191 3.34 24.79 3.07
CA THR A 191 4.28 23.67 3.03
C THR A 191 3.51 22.37 3.15
N ASP A 192 3.63 21.50 2.15
CA ASP A 192 2.94 20.22 2.09
C ASP A 192 3.80 19.12 2.72
N LEU A 193 3.15 18.12 3.34
CA LEU A 193 3.79 16.98 3.99
C LEU A 193 3.57 15.70 3.20
N TYR A 194 4.65 14.98 2.90
CA TYR A 194 4.63 13.70 2.22
C TYR A 194 5.10 12.60 3.16
N PHE A 195 4.32 11.54 3.28
CA PHE A 195 4.63 10.39 4.15
C PHE A 195 3.97 9.12 3.61
N LEU A 196 4.36 7.98 4.15
CA LEU A 196 3.75 6.69 3.83
C LEU A 196 2.93 6.16 5.01
N SER A 197 1.82 5.48 4.71
CA SER A 197 1.16 4.58 5.65
C SER A 197 1.10 3.17 5.05
N ALA A 198 0.73 2.19 5.86
CA ALA A 198 0.43 0.85 5.37
C ALA A 198 -0.75 0.25 6.12
N ILE A 199 -1.56 -0.54 5.43
CA ILE A 199 -2.65 -1.32 6.00
C ILE A 199 -2.45 -2.81 5.68
N SER A 200 -2.90 -3.67 6.58
CA SER A 200 -2.88 -5.12 6.38
C SER A 200 -4.08 -5.60 5.59
N THR A 201 -3.88 -6.65 4.79
CA THR A 201 -4.96 -7.33 4.03
C THR A 201 -5.28 -8.69 4.61
N ALA A 202 -6.44 -9.25 4.27
CA ALA A 202 -6.82 -10.62 4.61
C ALA A 202 -6.05 -11.69 3.80
N VAL A 203 -5.11 -11.29 2.94
CA VAL A 203 -4.28 -12.21 2.15
C VAL A 203 -3.07 -12.63 2.98
N TYR A 204 -3.01 -13.92 3.28
CA TYR A 204 -1.89 -14.57 3.95
C TYR A 204 -1.45 -15.81 3.19
N VAL A 205 -0.20 -16.19 3.38
CA VAL A 205 0.37 -17.40 2.78
C VAL A 205 1.32 -18.07 3.77
N ALA A 206 1.22 -19.39 3.88
CA ALA A 206 2.21 -20.22 4.54
C ALA A 206 2.93 -21.03 3.47
N VAL A 207 4.26 -20.94 3.45
CA VAL A 207 5.11 -21.67 2.50
C VAL A 207 6.19 -22.43 3.25
N ALA A 208 6.63 -23.55 2.67
CA ALA A 208 7.84 -24.20 3.12
C ALA A 208 9.05 -23.25 2.95
N ASP A 209 10.04 -23.38 3.83
CA ASP A 209 11.25 -22.55 3.85
C ASP A 209 11.93 -22.39 2.46
N ALA A 210 11.94 -23.46 1.66
CA ALA A 210 12.52 -23.43 0.30
C ALA A 210 11.82 -22.48 -0.70
N ALA A 211 10.56 -22.12 -0.43
CA ALA A 211 9.77 -21.17 -1.22
C ALA A 211 9.63 -19.79 -0.54
N ALA A 212 10.16 -19.65 0.69
CA ALA A 212 10.13 -18.43 1.47
C ALA A 212 11.01 -17.34 0.86
N THR A 213 10.77 -16.10 1.29
CA THR A 213 11.54 -14.93 0.88
C THR A 213 11.84 -14.03 2.09
N PRO A 214 13.01 -13.42 2.20
CA PRO A 214 13.28 -12.46 3.27
C PRO A 214 12.26 -11.31 3.23
N PRO A 215 11.55 -11.02 4.34
CA PRO A 215 10.59 -9.91 4.39
C PRO A 215 11.32 -8.56 4.28
N ILE A 216 10.66 -7.57 3.70
CA ILE A 216 11.17 -6.20 3.64
C ILE A 216 10.86 -5.50 4.96
N ALA A 217 11.88 -5.00 5.65
CA ALA A 217 11.69 -4.18 6.84
C ALA A 217 11.06 -2.83 6.49
N TRP A 218 10.20 -2.31 7.38
CA TRP A 218 9.42 -1.10 7.12
C TRP A 218 10.27 0.16 6.88
N ASP A 219 11.39 0.30 7.59
CA ASP A 219 12.35 1.39 7.42
C ASP A 219 13.06 1.33 6.06
N ALA A 220 13.47 0.13 5.62
CA ALA A 220 14.03 -0.10 4.30
C ALA A 220 12.99 0.17 3.20
N LEU A 221 11.73 -0.20 3.44
CA LEU A 221 10.62 0.07 2.52
C LEU A 221 10.37 1.57 2.39
N GLN A 222 10.26 2.31 3.49
CA GLN A 222 10.04 3.76 3.46
C GLN A 222 11.16 4.49 2.71
N ARG A 223 12.42 4.10 2.95
CA ARG A 223 13.56 4.66 2.22
C ARG A 223 13.43 4.40 0.72
N LYS A 224 13.13 3.16 0.34
CA LYS A 224 13.04 2.79 -1.08
C LYS A 224 11.84 3.40 -1.80
N VAL A 225 10.69 3.48 -1.12
CA VAL A 225 9.43 3.94 -1.70
C VAL A 225 9.31 5.46 -1.70
N LEU A 226 9.61 6.14 -0.59
CA LEU A 226 9.46 7.59 -0.47
C LEU A 226 10.77 8.34 -0.71
N THR A 227 11.88 7.92 -0.09
CA THR A 227 13.14 8.68 -0.18
C THR A 227 13.78 8.56 -1.55
N GLU A 228 13.94 7.33 -2.05
CA GLU A 228 14.58 7.00 -3.33
C GLU A 228 13.58 6.93 -4.49
N GLY A 229 12.35 6.51 -4.22
CA GLY A 229 11.35 6.18 -5.23
C GLY A 229 10.48 7.35 -5.71
N TYR A 230 10.53 8.49 -5.04
CA TYR A 230 9.66 9.64 -5.35
C TYR A 230 10.38 10.97 -5.17
N GLU A 231 10.31 11.82 -6.19
CA GLU A 231 10.84 13.17 -6.20
C GLU A 231 9.69 14.17 -6.02
N VAL A 232 9.68 14.90 -4.90
CA VAL A 232 8.53 15.75 -4.52
C VAL A 232 8.43 16.99 -5.41
N GLU A 233 9.57 17.53 -5.83
CA GLU A 233 9.75 18.78 -6.55
C GLU A 233 9.12 18.74 -7.94
N CYS A 234 9.18 17.57 -8.60
CA CYS A 234 8.65 17.37 -9.94
C CYS A 234 7.50 16.35 -10.00
N ASN A 235 7.06 15.82 -8.85
CA ASN A 235 6.01 14.80 -8.77
C ASN A 235 6.30 13.61 -9.69
N ALA A 236 7.48 13.01 -9.57
CA ALA A 236 7.95 11.94 -10.45
C ALA A 236 8.73 10.85 -9.69
N GLY A 237 9.16 9.82 -10.42
CA GLY A 237 9.94 8.70 -9.86
C GLY A 237 9.35 7.36 -10.30
N ALA A 238 9.34 6.40 -9.37
CA ALA A 238 8.67 5.11 -9.56
C ALA A 238 7.14 5.24 -9.53
N TRP A 239 6.63 6.33 -8.95
CA TRP A 239 5.22 6.68 -8.87
C TRP A 239 5.06 8.20 -8.79
N SER A 240 3.84 8.71 -8.98
CA SER A 240 3.49 10.14 -8.91
C SER A 240 2.05 10.33 -8.42
N PHE A 241 1.68 11.47 -7.86
CA PHE A 241 0.28 11.78 -7.58
C PHE A 241 -0.45 12.30 -8.83
N ASP A 242 -1.71 11.89 -9.02
CA ASP A 242 -2.66 12.62 -9.87
C ASP A 242 -3.33 13.72 -9.04
N PHE A 243 -2.77 14.93 -9.07
CA PHE A 243 -3.31 16.07 -8.32
C PHE A 243 -4.66 16.59 -8.86
N SER A 244 -5.10 16.16 -10.05
CA SER A 244 -6.45 16.48 -10.56
C SER A 244 -7.55 15.76 -9.78
N ALA A 245 -7.23 14.79 -8.91
CA ALA A 245 -8.17 14.13 -8.01
C ALA A 245 -9.00 15.11 -7.16
N SER A 246 -8.43 16.26 -6.78
CA SER A 246 -9.12 17.31 -6.04
C SER A 246 -10.22 18.03 -6.84
N GLN A 247 -10.30 17.82 -8.16
CA GLN A 247 -11.31 18.38 -9.04
C GLN A 247 -12.36 17.34 -9.47
N LYS A 248 -12.09 16.04 -9.30
CA LYS A 248 -12.96 14.95 -9.74
C LYS A 248 -13.83 14.44 -8.59
N ILE A 249 -15.15 14.66 -8.64
CA ILE A 249 -16.07 14.30 -7.53
C ILE A 249 -15.98 12.83 -7.11
N HIS A 250 -15.80 11.91 -8.06
CA HIS A 250 -15.70 10.48 -7.79
C HIS A 250 -14.38 10.05 -7.12
N TYR A 251 -13.41 10.97 -7.01
CA TYR A 251 -12.11 10.76 -6.37
C TYR A 251 -12.02 11.44 -5.00
N LYS A 252 -13.12 12.07 -4.54
CA LYS A 252 -13.20 12.69 -3.21
C LYS A 252 -13.85 11.78 -2.19
N TYR A 253 -13.42 11.87 -0.93
CA TYR A 253 -13.99 11.16 0.21
C TYR A 253 -14.05 12.03 1.46
#